data_AF-A0A1Y2AJE0-F1
#
_entry.id   AF-A0A1Y2AJE0-F1
#
_cell.length_a   1.000
_cell.length_b   1.000
_cell.length_c   1.000
_cell.angle_alpha   90.00
_cell.angle_beta   90.00
_cell.angle_gamma   90.00
#
_symmetry.space_group_name_H-M   'P 1'
#
loop_
_entity.id
_entity.type
_entity.pdbx_description
1 polymer ?
#
loop_
_entity_poly.entity_id
_entity_poly.type
_entity_poly.pdbx_seq_one_letter_code
_entity_poly.pdbx_strand_id
1 'polypeptide(L)'
;MEKQDALINMKQNRAGKLYIVFYVFSTMFMIFNAIFAFLLLFVKDVNKYGVKFECLSISIMVFIINLVNIILQRRASNQEGIFKYNKYPQRVFLDIYEITEGGRTLFCIVLIYMFFVSVSLPVIQYYSAMRTKNAYFQDPMSSLQYFYKVLKTPSLVNELREIAIREFSVENVLFWESYQVLQKMVNRYQIEYKRAKEIGNIESLNQYDFEKYYFQQMQNYSEGSEDNCSCDPNMPIPNELRPYFTQFYNMFVDRNGPSAVNISGKTIKKIYHEMCLFPTVSIFDDAKEEVVSMMYSSIFPILLKRNKKYMSNTLV
;
A
#
# COMPACT_ATOMS: atom_id res chain seq x y z
N MET A 1 -67.50 -11.05 -16.00
CA MET A 1 -66.42 -11.36 -15.04
C MET A 1 -65.74 -10.04 -14.73
N GLU A 2 -66.20 -9.37 -13.67
CA GLU A 2 -65.69 -8.07 -13.26
C GLU A 2 -64.21 -8.19 -12.87
N LYS A 3 -63.35 -7.32 -13.44
CA LYS A 3 -62.03 -7.04 -12.89
C LYS A 3 -62.26 -6.36 -11.54
N GLN A 4 -62.49 -7.15 -10.49
CA GLN A 4 -62.38 -6.65 -9.13
C GLN A 4 -60.99 -6.04 -9.00
N ASP A 5 -61.00 -4.73 -8.75
CA ASP A 5 -59.83 -3.90 -8.71
C ASP A 5 -58.79 -4.54 -7.80
N ALA A 6 -57.62 -4.91 -8.36
CA ALA A 6 -56.55 -5.55 -7.59
C ALA A 6 -56.16 -4.70 -6.37
N LEU A 7 -56.37 -3.38 -6.48
CA LEU A 7 -56.21 -2.40 -5.42
C LEU A 7 -57.19 -2.58 -4.25
N ILE A 8 -58.45 -2.96 -4.53
CA ILE A 8 -59.48 -3.22 -3.51
C ILE A 8 -59.16 -4.52 -2.77
N ASN A 9 -58.70 -5.55 -3.48
CA ASN A 9 -58.23 -6.80 -2.87
C ASN A 9 -56.96 -6.61 -2.02
N MET A 10 -56.07 -5.68 -2.41
CA MET A 10 -54.94 -5.25 -1.59
C MET A 10 -55.41 -4.49 -0.34
N LYS A 11 -56.36 -3.55 -0.47
CA LYS A 11 -56.96 -2.83 0.67
C LYS A 11 -57.72 -3.73 1.65
N GLN A 12 -58.36 -4.78 1.15
CA GLN A 12 -59.10 -5.75 1.97
C GLN A 12 -58.21 -6.85 2.56
N ASN A 13 -56.88 -6.71 2.45
CA ASN A 13 -55.90 -7.64 3.00
C ASN A 13 -56.04 -9.10 2.51
N ARG A 14 -56.75 -9.33 1.40
CA ARG A 14 -56.89 -10.67 0.77
C ARG A 14 -55.66 -11.09 -0.04
N ALA A 15 -54.58 -10.30 0.01
CA ALA A 15 -53.33 -10.53 -0.69
C ALA A 15 -52.42 -11.58 -0.02
N GLY A 16 -52.92 -12.38 0.94
CA GLY A 16 -52.17 -13.41 1.68
C GLY A 16 -51.22 -14.27 0.83
N LYS A 17 -51.62 -14.61 -0.40
CA LYS A 17 -50.80 -15.41 -1.33
C LYS A 17 -49.57 -14.68 -1.89
N LEU A 18 -49.63 -13.35 -2.09
CA LEU A 18 -48.49 -12.56 -2.55
C LEU A 18 -47.42 -12.42 -1.46
N TYR A 19 -47.84 -12.40 -0.19
CA TYR A 19 -46.91 -12.34 0.95
C TYR A 19 -46.07 -13.60 1.11
N ILE A 20 -46.63 -14.78 0.81
CA ILE A 20 -45.88 -16.05 0.87
C ILE A 20 -44.70 -16.02 -0.10
N VAL A 21 -44.89 -15.51 -1.32
CA VAL A 21 -43.83 -15.40 -2.32
C VAL A 21 -42.71 -14.49 -1.80
N PHE A 22 -43.05 -13.29 -1.33
CA PHE A 22 -42.07 -12.34 -0.77
C PHE A 22 -41.32 -12.91 0.44
N TYR A 23 -42.01 -13.66 1.31
CA TYR A 23 -41.41 -14.33 2.46
C TYR A 23 -40.38 -15.37 2.01
N VAL A 24 -40.75 -16.28 1.11
CA VAL A 24 -39.84 -17.32 0.58
C VAL A 24 -38.60 -16.71 -0.07
N PHE A 25 -38.78 -15.69 -0.92
CA PHE A 25 -37.66 -15.01 -1.57
C PHE A 25 -36.77 -14.27 -0.55
N SER A 26 -37.36 -13.58 0.43
CA SER A 26 -36.60 -12.90 1.49
C SER A 26 -35.78 -13.87 2.33
N THR A 27 -36.36 -15.03 2.66
CA THR A 27 -35.67 -16.09 3.40
C THR A 27 -34.52 -16.69 2.58
N MET A 28 -34.74 -17.00 1.31
CA MET A 28 -33.65 -17.47 0.42
C MET A 28 -32.53 -16.43 0.32
N PHE A 29 -32.86 -15.16 0.15
CA PHE A 29 -31.88 -14.08 0.04
C PHE A 29 -31.07 -13.90 1.33
N MET A 30 -31.68 -14.09 2.51
CA MET A 30 -30.96 -14.10 3.78
C MET A 30 -29.99 -15.27 3.90
N ILE A 31 -30.39 -16.48 3.48
CA ILE A 31 -29.52 -17.66 3.49
C ILE A 31 -28.32 -17.43 2.58
N PHE A 32 -28.55 -16.94 1.34
CA PHE A 32 -27.46 -16.63 0.42
C PHE A 32 -26.51 -15.56 0.98
N ASN A 33 -27.03 -14.47 1.55
CA ASN A 33 -26.17 -13.45 2.17
C ASN A 33 -25.35 -14.01 3.34
N ALA A 34 -25.91 -14.90 4.16
CA ALA A 34 -25.16 -15.53 5.24
C ALA A 34 -24.03 -16.42 4.69
N ILE A 35 -24.29 -17.19 3.64
CA ILE A 35 -23.28 -18.00 2.94
C ILE A 35 -22.18 -17.10 2.37
N PHE A 36 -22.53 -16.03 1.64
CA PHE A 36 -21.56 -15.10 1.07
C PHE A 36 -20.74 -14.37 2.14
N ALA A 37 -21.37 -13.92 3.24
CA ALA A 37 -20.67 -13.31 4.37
C ALA A 37 -19.66 -14.29 5.00
N PHE A 38 -20.03 -15.56 5.14
CA PHE A 38 -19.12 -16.60 5.64
C PHE A 38 -17.95 -16.86 4.67
N LEU A 39 -18.20 -16.97 3.37
CA LEU A 39 -17.16 -17.14 2.35
C LEU A 39 -16.17 -15.96 2.34
N LEU A 40 -16.66 -14.73 2.54
CA LEU A 40 -15.83 -13.53 2.61
C LEU A 40 -14.89 -13.49 3.83
N LEU A 41 -15.17 -14.25 4.89
CA LEU A 41 -14.25 -14.33 6.03
C LEU A 41 -12.90 -14.94 5.62
N PHE A 42 -12.89 -15.84 4.64
CA PHE A 42 -11.69 -16.52 4.14
C PHE A 42 -10.87 -15.68 3.14
N VAL A 43 -11.45 -14.61 2.58
CA VAL A 43 -10.72 -13.71 1.68
C VAL A 43 -9.76 -12.85 2.50
N LYS A 44 -8.47 -12.90 2.14
CA LYS A 44 -7.45 -11.98 2.67
C LYS A 44 -7.55 -10.66 1.90
N ASP A 45 -7.91 -9.60 2.62
CA ASP A 45 -7.95 -8.25 2.07
C ASP A 45 -6.87 -7.41 2.74
N VAL A 46 -6.01 -6.80 1.94
CA VAL A 46 -4.89 -5.97 2.41
C VAL A 46 -5.40 -4.58 2.79
N ASN A 47 -6.54 -4.17 2.24
CA ASN A 47 -7.10 -2.83 2.43
C ASN A 47 -8.16 -2.82 3.53
N LYS A 48 -8.03 -1.87 4.47
CA LYS A 48 -8.97 -1.69 5.60
C LYS A 48 -10.43 -1.47 5.17
N TYR A 49 -10.65 -0.91 3.98
CA TYR A 49 -11.96 -0.68 3.37
C TYR A 49 -12.03 -1.31 1.96
N GLY A 50 -11.39 -2.46 1.77
CA GLY A 50 -11.42 -3.16 0.47
C GLY A 50 -12.75 -3.88 0.22
N VAL A 51 -12.74 -4.74 -0.81
CA VAL A 51 -13.90 -5.53 -1.26
C VAL A 51 -14.54 -6.30 -0.11
N LYS A 52 -13.74 -6.77 0.85
CA LYS A 52 -14.25 -7.48 2.02
C LYS A 52 -15.14 -6.59 2.89
N PHE A 53 -14.76 -5.33 3.11
CA PHE A 53 -15.56 -4.39 3.89
C PHE A 53 -16.85 -4.02 3.15
N GLU A 54 -16.77 -3.76 1.85
CA GLU A 54 -17.94 -3.40 1.03
C GLU A 54 -18.98 -4.53 1.03
N CYS A 55 -18.58 -5.74 0.65
CA CYS A 55 -19.50 -6.87 0.59
C CYS A 55 -20.06 -7.27 1.96
N LEU A 56 -19.25 -7.19 3.03
CA LEU A 56 -19.69 -7.54 4.37
C LEU A 56 -20.63 -6.48 4.97
N SER A 57 -20.36 -5.19 4.75
CA SER A 57 -21.23 -4.10 5.20
C SER A 57 -22.60 -4.12 4.51
N ILE A 58 -22.61 -4.36 3.19
CA ILE A 58 -23.86 -4.55 2.42
C ILE A 58 -24.61 -5.79 2.92
N SER A 59 -23.93 -6.92 3.12
CA SER A 59 -24.56 -8.16 3.62
C SER A 59 -25.21 -7.96 4.99
N ILE A 60 -24.55 -7.26 5.91
CA ILE A 60 -25.11 -6.93 7.23
C ILE A 60 -26.32 -6.02 7.09
N MET A 61 -26.24 -4.98 6.26
CA MET A 61 -27.36 -4.04 6.11
C MET A 61 -28.60 -4.73 5.52
N VAL A 62 -28.42 -5.56 4.47
CA VAL A 62 -29.54 -6.30 3.88
C VAL A 62 -30.11 -7.31 4.88
N PHE A 63 -29.26 -7.97 5.68
CA PHE A 63 -29.73 -8.86 6.73
C PHE A 63 -30.61 -8.13 7.76
N ILE A 64 -30.18 -6.97 8.27
CA ILE A 64 -30.95 -6.17 9.23
C ILE A 64 -32.30 -5.75 8.62
N ILE A 65 -32.30 -5.27 7.38
CA ILE A 65 -33.51 -4.77 6.73
C ILE A 65 -34.49 -5.91 6.42
N ASN A 66 -33.99 -7.08 6.00
CA ASN A 66 -34.83 -8.26 5.82
C ASN A 66 -35.41 -8.77 7.14
N LEU A 67 -34.64 -8.70 8.23
CA LEU A 67 -35.13 -9.07 9.56
C LEU A 67 -36.25 -8.13 10.02
N VAL A 68 -36.09 -6.81 9.83
CA VAL A 68 -37.12 -5.81 10.10
C VAL A 68 -38.37 -6.07 9.24
N ASN A 69 -38.20 -6.34 7.95
CA ASN A 69 -39.30 -6.66 7.03
C ASN A 69 -40.07 -7.91 7.45
N ILE A 70 -39.37 -8.99 7.84
CA ILE A 70 -40.03 -10.21 8.34
C ILE A 70 -40.80 -9.94 9.63
N ILE A 71 -40.25 -9.17 10.56
CA ILE A 71 -40.93 -8.82 11.82
C ILE A 71 -42.20 -8.01 11.53
N LEU A 72 -42.12 -7.03 10.62
CA LEU A 72 -43.26 -6.22 10.19
C LEU A 72 -44.33 -7.09 9.53
N GLN A 73 -43.95 -7.93 8.57
CA GLN A 73 -44.89 -8.80 7.84
C GLN A 73 -45.54 -9.85 8.73
N ARG A 74 -44.78 -10.49 9.63
CA ARG A 74 -45.32 -11.49 10.56
C ARG A 74 -46.34 -10.88 11.52
N ARG A 75 -46.09 -9.65 11.97
CA ARG A 75 -47.04 -8.92 12.84
C ARG A 75 -48.28 -8.48 12.07
N ALA A 76 -48.14 -8.03 10.83
CA ALA A 76 -49.27 -7.65 9.97
C ALA A 76 -50.14 -8.87 9.58
N SER A 77 -49.54 -10.00 9.22
CA SER A 77 -50.26 -11.21 8.78
C SER A 77 -50.97 -11.95 9.91
N ASN A 78 -50.44 -11.94 11.14
CA ASN A 78 -51.09 -12.59 12.28
C ASN A 78 -52.39 -11.89 12.75
N GLN A 79 -52.76 -10.76 12.14
CA GLN A 79 -53.95 -9.98 12.49
C GLN A 79 -55.07 -10.09 11.44
N GLU A 80 -55.26 -11.27 10.84
CA GLU A 80 -56.51 -11.61 10.16
C GLU A 80 -57.65 -11.77 11.19
N GLY A 81 -58.14 -10.65 11.74
CA GLY A 81 -59.24 -10.67 12.70
C GLY A 81 -59.35 -9.41 13.54
N ILE A 82 -60.18 -8.47 13.07
CA ILE A 82 -60.84 -7.38 13.83
C ILE A 82 -59.89 -6.56 14.71
N PHE A 83 -59.48 -5.40 14.19
CA PHE A 83 -58.79 -4.33 14.92
C PHE A 83 -59.58 -3.91 16.19
N LYS A 84 -59.26 -4.51 17.34
CA LYS A 84 -59.53 -3.88 18.64
C LYS A 84 -58.49 -2.79 18.86
N TYR A 85 -58.83 -1.58 18.43
CA TYR A 85 -58.20 -0.30 18.78
C TYR A 85 -58.04 -0.19 20.30
N ASN A 86 -56.92 -0.63 20.91
CA ASN A 86 -56.52 -0.12 22.24
C ASN A 86 -55.12 -0.45 22.78
N LYS A 87 -54.19 -1.05 22.02
CA LYS A 87 -52.80 -1.23 22.51
C LYS A 87 -51.80 -0.36 21.74
N TYR A 88 -51.37 0.73 22.39
CA TYR A 88 -50.38 1.71 21.92
C TYR A 88 -49.14 1.16 21.19
N PRO A 89 -48.45 0.09 21.63
CA PRO A 89 -47.25 -0.38 20.93
C PRO A 89 -47.53 -0.99 19.55
N GLN A 90 -48.79 -1.38 19.26
CA GLN A 90 -49.14 -2.00 17.98
C GLN A 90 -49.43 -0.99 16.87
N ARG A 91 -49.81 0.25 17.23
CA ARG A 91 -50.09 1.32 16.27
C ARG A 91 -48.82 1.77 15.55
N VAL A 92 -47.71 1.89 16.27
CA VAL A 92 -46.41 2.29 15.71
C VAL A 92 -45.93 1.33 14.62
N PHE A 93 -46.14 0.01 14.75
CA PHE A 93 -45.74 -0.94 13.70
C PHE A 93 -46.61 -0.84 12.46
N LEU A 94 -47.90 -0.56 12.62
CA LEU A 94 -48.81 -0.30 11.51
C LEU A 94 -48.47 1.00 10.81
N ASP A 95 -48.23 2.07 11.56
CA ASP A 95 -47.79 3.36 11.01
C ASP A 95 -46.47 3.18 10.24
N ILE A 96 -45.49 2.44 10.77
CA ILE A 96 -44.24 2.11 10.06
C ILE A 96 -44.50 1.27 8.81
N TYR A 97 -45.40 0.29 8.87
CA TYR A 97 -45.73 -0.55 7.73
C TYR A 97 -46.42 0.25 6.61
N GLU A 98 -47.34 1.14 6.96
CA GLU A 98 -48.01 2.06 6.04
C GLU A 98 -47.01 3.08 5.45
N ILE A 99 -46.15 3.68 6.28
CA ILE A 99 -45.11 4.62 5.84
C ILE A 99 -44.10 3.94 4.89
N THR A 100 -43.79 2.67 5.13
CA THR A 100 -42.84 1.91 4.29
C THR A 100 -43.50 1.31 3.04
N GLU A 101 -44.80 1.53 2.84
CA GLU A 101 -45.62 0.92 1.78
C GLU A 101 -45.38 -0.60 1.67
N GLY A 102 -45.33 -1.29 2.81
CA GLY A 102 -45.05 -2.72 2.85
C GLY A 102 -43.58 -3.11 2.60
N GLY A 103 -42.65 -2.20 2.90
CA GLY A 103 -41.20 -2.44 2.83
C GLY A 103 -40.52 -1.93 1.55
N ARG A 104 -41.29 -1.35 0.61
CA ARG A 104 -40.75 -0.76 -0.63
C ARG A 104 -39.75 0.36 -0.34
N THR A 105 -40.05 1.21 0.62
CA THR A 105 -39.18 2.32 1.04
C THR A 105 -37.87 1.81 1.65
N LEU A 106 -37.91 0.69 2.38
CA LEU A 106 -36.71 0.06 2.95
C LEU A 106 -35.79 -0.49 1.86
N PHE A 107 -36.36 -1.05 0.79
CA PHE A 107 -35.57 -1.48 -0.37
C PHE A 107 -34.88 -0.32 -1.07
N CYS A 108 -35.56 0.83 -1.22
CA CYS A 108 -34.92 2.05 -1.75
C CYS A 108 -33.74 2.51 -0.89
N ILE A 109 -33.85 2.43 0.45
CA ILE A 109 -32.74 2.77 1.37
C ILE A 109 -31.55 1.81 1.17
N VAL A 110 -31.80 0.50 1.02
CA VAL A 110 -30.74 -0.48 0.71
C VAL A 110 -30.03 -0.12 -0.61
N LEU A 111 -30.79 0.20 -1.66
CA LEU A 111 -30.22 0.55 -2.95
C LEU A 111 -29.35 1.81 -2.89
N ILE A 112 -29.82 2.85 -2.19
CA ILE A 112 -29.05 4.07 -1.98
C ILE A 112 -27.74 3.76 -1.24
N TYR A 113 -27.80 2.92 -0.21
CA TYR A 113 -26.60 2.53 0.54
C TYR A 113 -25.64 1.69 -0.31
N MET A 114 -26.14 0.71 -1.07
CA MET A 114 -25.33 -0.10 -1.98
C MET A 114 -24.62 0.79 -3.01
N PHE A 115 -25.31 1.79 -3.56
CA PHE A 115 -24.72 2.75 -4.49
C PHE A 115 -23.67 3.63 -3.80
N PHE A 116 -23.93 4.09 -2.57
CA PHE A 116 -22.97 4.86 -1.80
C PHE A 116 -21.69 4.08 -1.51
N VAL A 117 -21.80 2.82 -1.05
CA VAL A 117 -20.64 1.98 -0.71
C VAL A 117 -19.86 1.59 -1.97
N SER A 118 -20.55 1.24 -3.06
CA SER A 118 -19.88 0.72 -4.27
C SER A 118 -19.33 1.81 -5.21
N VAL A 119 -19.89 3.03 -5.17
CA VAL A 119 -19.53 4.11 -6.10
C VAL A 119 -19.01 5.33 -5.37
N SER A 120 -19.80 5.89 -4.45
CA SER A 120 -19.43 7.16 -3.80
C SER A 120 -18.20 7.02 -2.91
N LEU A 121 -18.07 5.93 -2.15
CA LEU A 121 -16.97 5.74 -1.21
C LEU A 121 -15.60 5.55 -1.91
N PRO A 122 -15.45 4.71 -2.96
CA PRO A 122 -14.24 4.65 -3.76
C PRO A 122 -13.87 5.99 -4.42
N VAL A 123 -14.86 6.73 -4.94
CA VAL A 123 -14.64 8.06 -5.56
C VAL A 123 -14.14 9.07 -4.51
N ILE A 124 -14.75 9.13 -3.33
CA ILE A 124 -14.30 10.00 -2.23
C ILE A 124 -12.86 9.66 -1.83
N GLN A 125 -12.50 8.37 -1.76
CA GLN A 125 -11.14 7.94 -1.46
C GLN A 125 -10.15 8.34 -2.55
N TYR A 126 -10.51 8.14 -3.82
CA TYR A 126 -9.69 8.56 -4.95
C TYR A 126 -9.39 10.06 -4.88
N TYR A 127 -10.42 10.89 -4.67
CA TYR A 127 -10.23 12.34 -4.54
C TYR A 127 -9.43 12.72 -3.29
N SER A 128 -9.62 12.02 -2.17
CA SER A 128 -8.83 12.25 -0.96
C SER A 128 -7.34 11.88 -1.16
N ALA A 129 -7.07 10.74 -1.80
CA ALA A 129 -5.73 10.31 -2.16
C ALA A 129 -5.07 11.29 -3.16
N MET A 130 -5.83 11.76 -4.15
CA MET A 130 -5.34 12.72 -5.14
C MET A 130 -5.06 14.09 -4.52
N ARG A 131 -5.91 14.57 -3.60
CA ARG A 131 -5.66 15.81 -2.84
C ARG A 131 -4.40 15.70 -1.99
N THR A 132 -4.16 14.52 -1.40
CA THR A 132 -2.95 14.26 -0.62
C THR A 132 -1.69 14.24 -1.50
N LYS A 133 -1.76 13.62 -2.69
CA LYS A 133 -0.66 13.67 -3.68
C LYS A 133 -0.35 15.10 -4.12
N ASN A 134 -1.37 15.91 -4.39
CA ASN A 134 -1.15 17.30 -4.83
C ASN A 134 -0.56 18.19 -3.73
N ALA A 135 -0.97 17.99 -2.47
CA ALA A 135 -0.37 18.68 -1.33
C ALA A 135 1.11 18.29 -1.11
N TYR A 136 1.48 17.05 -1.44
CA TYR A 136 2.86 16.58 -1.38
C TYR A 136 3.78 17.31 -2.36
N PHE A 137 3.34 17.56 -3.60
CA PHE A 137 4.16 18.25 -4.61
C PHE A 137 4.39 19.75 -4.33
N GLN A 138 3.66 20.35 -3.39
CA GLN A 138 3.79 21.77 -3.06
C GLN A 138 4.64 22.06 -1.80
N ASP A 139 5.12 21.03 -1.09
CA ASP A 139 5.90 21.18 0.14
C ASP A 139 7.41 21.30 -0.17
N PRO A 140 8.15 22.33 0.29
CA PRO A 140 9.59 22.39 0.12
C PRO A 140 10.34 21.20 0.73
N MET A 141 9.77 20.54 1.75
CA MET A 141 10.32 19.31 2.36
C MET A 141 10.15 18.06 1.48
N SER A 142 9.37 18.12 0.40
CA SER A 142 9.22 17.00 -0.53
C SER A 142 10.23 17.02 -1.67
N SER A 143 11.16 17.96 -1.72
CA SER A 143 12.16 18.03 -2.79
C SER A 143 13.14 16.84 -2.79
N LEU A 144 13.63 16.47 -3.98
CA LEU A 144 14.65 15.41 -4.13
C LEU A 144 15.92 15.69 -3.31
N GLN A 145 16.30 16.97 -3.19
CA GLN A 145 17.44 17.38 -2.36
C GLN A 145 17.23 17.06 -0.87
N TYR A 146 15.99 17.22 -0.37
CA TYR A 146 15.66 16.84 1.00
C TYR A 146 15.69 15.32 1.17
N PHE A 147 15.26 14.56 0.17
CA PHE A 147 15.39 13.10 0.21
C PHE A 147 16.86 12.64 0.28
N TYR A 148 17.77 13.29 -0.44
CA TYR A 148 19.20 13.03 -0.27
C TYR A 148 19.71 13.33 1.14
N LYS A 149 19.18 14.35 1.84
CA LYS A 149 19.49 14.58 3.26
C LYS A 149 18.97 13.45 4.15
N VAL A 150 17.75 12.98 3.90
CA VAL A 150 17.16 11.82 4.59
C VAL A 150 18.03 10.57 4.42
N LEU A 151 18.48 10.29 3.19
CA LEU A 151 19.35 9.16 2.86
C LEU A 151 20.75 9.26 3.52
N LYS A 152 21.17 10.45 3.94
CA LYS A 152 22.42 10.66 4.69
C LYS A 152 22.25 10.46 6.21
N THR A 153 21.03 10.43 6.74
CA THR A 153 20.76 10.31 8.17
C THR A 153 20.39 8.87 8.53
N PRO A 154 21.25 8.12 9.27
CA PRO A 154 21.03 6.68 9.52
C PRO A 154 19.70 6.36 10.23
N SER A 155 19.27 7.21 11.16
CA SER A 155 17.99 7.02 11.87
C SER A 155 16.79 7.04 10.91
N LEU A 156 16.79 7.97 9.96
CA LEU A 156 15.72 8.09 8.96
C LEU A 156 15.80 7.00 7.89
N VAL A 157 17.00 6.56 7.53
CA VAL A 157 17.18 5.40 6.63
C VAL A 157 16.63 4.13 7.26
N ASN A 158 16.80 3.92 8.56
CA ASN A 158 16.21 2.77 9.26
C ASN A 158 14.67 2.81 9.21
N GLU A 159 14.05 3.97 9.42
CA GLU A 159 12.61 4.12 9.26
C GLU A 159 12.15 3.90 7.81
N LEU A 160 12.93 4.38 6.84
CA LEU A 160 12.69 4.15 5.42
C LEU A 160 12.77 2.66 5.08
N ARG A 161 13.72 1.92 5.66
CA ARG A 161 13.85 0.46 5.53
C ARG A 161 12.62 -0.26 6.07
N GLU A 162 12.14 0.12 7.25
CA GLU A 162 10.91 -0.43 7.83
C GLU A 162 9.68 -0.22 6.93
N ILE A 163 9.59 0.94 6.29
CA ILE A 163 8.54 1.21 5.29
C ILE A 163 8.74 0.32 4.07
N ALA A 164 9.96 0.23 3.54
CA ALA A 164 10.27 -0.56 2.36
C ALA A 164 10.02 -2.07 2.58
N ILE A 165 10.26 -2.61 3.77
CA ILE A 165 9.91 -3.99 4.14
C ILE A 165 8.40 -4.22 4.03
N ARG A 166 7.59 -3.26 4.51
CA ARG A 166 6.12 -3.36 4.47
C ARG A 166 5.57 -3.23 3.06
N GLU A 167 6.23 -2.45 2.21
CA GLU A 167 5.87 -2.24 0.80
C GLU A 167 6.54 -3.25 -0.15
N PHE A 168 7.25 -4.26 0.38
CA PHE A 168 7.99 -5.27 -0.41
C PHE A 168 8.95 -4.67 -1.44
N SER A 169 9.63 -3.57 -1.07
CA SER A 169 10.57 -2.83 -1.90
C SER A 169 11.91 -2.57 -1.20
N VAL A 170 12.31 -3.48 -0.30
CA VAL A 170 13.48 -3.33 0.58
C VAL A 170 14.80 -3.38 -0.20
N GLU A 171 14.81 -4.07 -1.34
CA GLU A 171 15.93 -4.18 -2.26
C GLU A 171 16.45 -2.81 -2.73
N ASN A 172 15.57 -1.82 -2.89
CA ASN A 172 15.97 -0.47 -3.28
C ASN A 172 16.78 0.25 -2.18
N VAL A 173 16.40 0.04 -0.92
CA VAL A 173 17.13 0.60 0.23
C VAL A 173 18.46 -0.14 0.39
N LEU A 174 18.46 -1.47 0.31
CA LEU A 174 19.67 -2.29 0.41
C LEU A 174 20.67 -1.99 -0.71
N PHE A 175 20.18 -1.74 -1.94
CA PHE A 175 21.00 -1.29 -3.06
C PHE A 175 21.72 0.01 -2.70
N TRP A 176 20.99 1.02 -2.21
CA TRP A 176 21.56 2.32 -1.85
C TRP A 176 22.63 2.18 -0.75
N GLU A 177 22.35 1.42 0.30
CA GLU A 177 23.29 1.20 1.40
C GLU A 177 24.55 0.48 0.92
N SER A 178 24.39 -0.57 0.12
CA SER A 178 25.50 -1.32 -0.45
C SER A 178 26.34 -0.46 -1.41
N TYR A 179 25.68 0.42 -2.16
CA TYR A 179 26.35 1.37 -3.05
C TYR A 179 27.19 2.38 -2.26
N GLN A 180 26.68 2.89 -1.14
CA GLN A 180 27.44 3.78 -0.24
C GLN A 180 28.68 3.09 0.33
N VAL A 181 28.57 1.82 0.74
CA VAL A 181 29.72 1.03 1.20
C VAL A 181 30.76 0.89 0.10
N LEU A 182 30.33 0.57 -1.12
CA LEU A 182 31.22 0.43 -2.27
C LEU A 182 32.00 1.74 -2.55
N GLN A 183 31.32 2.88 -2.52
CA GLN A 183 31.96 4.19 -2.68
C GLN A 183 32.94 4.51 -1.56
N LYS A 184 32.62 4.17 -0.30
CA LYS A 184 33.56 4.30 0.82
C LYS A 184 34.82 3.45 0.62
N MET A 185 34.69 2.23 0.11
CA MET A 185 35.85 1.38 -0.19
C MET A 185 36.75 1.99 -1.26
N VAL A 186 36.15 2.55 -2.32
CA VAL A 186 36.92 3.22 -3.37
C VAL A 186 37.64 4.46 -2.84
N ASN A 187 36.94 5.30 -2.07
CA ASN A 187 37.56 6.45 -1.39
C ASN A 187 38.75 6.01 -0.53
N ARG A 188 38.57 4.95 0.27
CA ARG A 188 39.60 4.43 1.15
C ARG A 188 40.81 3.91 0.37
N TYR A 189 40.56 3.15 -0.70
CA TYR A 189 41.60 2.68 -1.60
C TYR A 189 42.42 3.84 -2.16
N GLN A 190 41.78 4.91 -2.62
CA GLN A 190 42.48 6.07 -3.16
C GLN A 190 43.35 6.79 -2.12
N ILE A 191 42.87 6.91 -0.88
CA ILE A 191 43.64 7.50 0.22
C ILE A 191 44.90 6.68 0.48
N GLU A 192 44.77 5.35 0.63
CA GLU A 192 45.92 4.49 0.87
C GLU A 192 46.86 4.42 -0.34
N TYR A 193 46.32 4.47 -1.56
CA TYR A 193 47.13 4.52 -2.78
C TYR A 193 47.98 5.79 -2.86
N LYS A 194 47.39 6.95 -2.54
CA LYS A 194 48.13 8.23 -2.46
C LYS A 194 49.23 8.16 -1.40
N ARG A 195 48.92 7.63 -0.21
CA ARG A 195 49.90 7.45 0.88
C ARG A 195 51.03 6.49 0.48
N ALA A 196 50.72 5.35 -0.13
CA ALA A 196 51.72 4.37 -0.56
C ALA A 196 52.66 4.95 -1.64
N LYS A 197 52.10 5.78 -2.54
CA LYS A 197 52.87 6.50 -3.55
C LYS A 197 53.82 7.55 -2.96
N GLU A 198 53.38 8.27 -1.93
CA GLU A 198 54.21 9.26 -1.21
C GLU A 198 55.38 8.61 -0.47
N ILE A 199 55.17 7.41 0.09
CA ILE A 199 56.18 6.65 0.82
C ILE A 199 57.13 5.88 -0.13
N GLY A 200 56.77 5.75 -1.41
CA GLY A 200 57.53 4.98 -2.40
C GLY A 200 57.42 3.46 -2.24
N ASN A 201 56.47 2.98 -1.45
CA ASN A 201 56.24 1.55 -1.20
C ASN A 201 54.82 1.15 -1.62
N ILE A 202 54.62 0.93 -2.92
CA ILE A 202 53.33 0.56 -3.51
C ILE A 202 52.91 -0.86 -3.09
N GLU A 203 53.85 -1.75 -2.77
CA GLU A 203 53.57 -3.12 -2.32
C GLU A 203 52.82 -3.19 -0.98
N SER A 204 52.85 -2.11 -0.20
CA SER A 204 52.08 -1.99 1.05
C SER A 204 50.55 -2.06 0.86
N LEU A 205 50.03 -1.81 -0.35
CA LEU A 205 48.60 -1.92 -0.66
C LEU A 205 48.10 -3.37 -0.63
N ASN A 206 48.94 -4.33 -1.01
CA ASN A 206 48.59 -5.76 -0.98
C ASN A 206 48.46 -6.31 0.44
N GLN A 207 49.03 -5.60 1.43
CA GLN A 207 48.93 -5.95 2.84
C GLN A 207 47.70 -5.35 3.52
N TYR A 208 46.95 -4.47 2.84
CA TYR A 208 45.76 -3.88 3.42
C TYR A 208 44.58 -4.85 3.36
N ASP A 209 44.03 -5.15 4.53
CA ASP A 209 42.90 -6.06 4.69
C ASP A 209 41.57 -5.34 4.35
N PHE A 210 41.26 -5.27 3.04
CA PHE A 210 40.02 -4.70 2.53
C PHE A 210 38.79 -5.51 2.97
N GLU A 211 38.94 -6.80 3.25
CA GLU A 211 37.85 -7.69 3.66
C GLU A 211 37.38 -7.35 5.08
N LYS A 212 38.30 -7.20 6.03
CA LYS A 212 37.97 -6.73 7.37
C LYS A 212 37.33 -5.34 7.37
N TYR A 213 37.82 -4.43 6.53
CA TYR A 213 37.22 -3.10 6.39
C TYR A 213 35.78 -3.19 5.85
N TYR A 214 35.53 -4.03 4.84
CA TYR A 214 34.19 -4.27 4.30
C TYR A 214 33.22 -4.77 5.36
N PHE A 215 33.61 -5.81 6.12
CA PHE A 215 32.78 -6.33 7.20
C PHE A 215 32.51 -5.30 8.31
N GLN A 216 33.50 -4.47 8.64
CA GLN A 216 33.31 -3.38 9.60
C GLN A 216 32.32 -2.33 9.09
N GLN A 217 32.36 -1.95 7.82
CA GLN A 217 31.40 -1.00 7.24
C GLN A 217 30.00 -1.58 7.11
N MET A 218 29.86 -2.88 6.85
CA MET A 218 28.57 -3.57 6.85
C MET A 218 27.95 -3.70 8.25
N GLN A 219 28.74 -3.58 9.33
CA GLN A 219 28.27 -3.67 10.71
C GLN A 219 28.06 -2.29 11.35
N ASN A 220 28.92 -1.31 11.04
CA ASN A 220 28.88 0.04 11.58
C ASN A 220 28.29 1.04 10.57
N TYR A 221 26.96 1.02 10.41
CA TYR A 221 26.23 2.01 9.60
C TYR A 221 26.20 3.43 10.20
N SER A 222 26.81 3.65 11.37
CA SER A 222 26.57 4.83 12.21
C SER A 222 27.62 5.95 12.16
N GLU A 223 28.74 5.78 11.46
CA GLU A 223 29.77 6.84 11.40
C GLU A 223 29.88 7.43 9.99
N GLY A 224 29.20 8.56 9.80
CA GLY A 224 29.40 9.46 8.68
C GLY A 224 30.53 10.44 9.01
N SER A 225 31.78 10.04 8.77
CA SER A 225 32.85 11.01 8.55
C SER A 225 33.00 11.20 7.04
N GLU A 226 32.56 12.36 6.56
CA GLU A 226 32.83 12.81 5.19
C GLU A 226 34.34 13.05 5.02
N ASP A 227 35.06 12.07 4.49
CA ASP A 227 36.30 12.37 3.80
C ASP A 227 35.93 12.88 2.40
N ASN A 228 35.95 14.20 2.24
CA ASN A 228 35.78 14.95 0.98
C ASN A 228 36.91 14.63 -0.02
N CYS A 229 37.00 13.38 -0.47
CA CYS A 229 37.82 13.01 -1.62
C CYS A 229 36.88 12.81 -2.81
N SER A 230 36.89 13.74 -3.77
CA SER A 230 36.22 13.53 -5.04
C SER A 230 36.99 12.45 -5.80
N CYS A 231 36.46 11.22 -5.81
CA CYS A 231 36.94 10.18 -6.71
C CYS A 231 36.77 10.64 -8.16
N ASP A 232 37.76 10.34 -9.00
CA ASP A 232 37.58 10.44 -10.45
C ASP A 232 36.57 9.35 -10.90
N PRO A 233 35.40 9.72 -11.43
CA PRO A 233 34.38 8.76 -11.86
C PRO A 233 34.86 7.86 -13.01
N ASN A 234 35.86 8.29 -13.78
CA ASN A 234 36.39 7.53 -14.93
C ASN A 234 37.54 6.59 -14.53
N MET A 235 37.90 6.55 -13.25
CA MET A 235 38.95 5.67 -12.76
C MET A 235 38.55 4.19 -12.96
N PRO A 236 39.45 3.33 -13.49
CA PRO A 236 39.22 1.89 -13.53
C PRO A 236 39.12 1.31 -12.13
N ILE A 237 38.28 0.29 -11.98
CA ILE A 237 38.14 -0.41 -10.68
C ILE A 237 39.47 -1.13 -10.36
N PRO A 238 40.04 -0.88 -9.17
CA PRO A 238 41.20 -1.62 -8.69
C PRO A 238 40.95 -3.13 -8.63
N ASN A 239 41.98 -3.94 -8.86
CA ASN A 239 41.83 -5.40 -8.88
C ASN A 239 41.34 -5.95 -7.53
N GLU A 240 41.75 -5.31 -6.44
CA GLU A 240 41.38 -5.63 -5.05
C GLU A 240 39.88 -5.40 -4.79
N LEU A 241 39.27 -4.44 -5.49
CA LEU A 241 37.85 -4.10 -5.34
C LEU A 241 36.93 -4.82 -6.33
N ARG A 242 37.49 -5.42 -7.39
CA ARG A 242 36.74 -6.10 -8.45
C ARG A 242 35.76 -7.18 -7.94
N PRO A 243 36.10 -8.01 -6.92
CA PRO A 243 35.16 -9.00 -6.38
C PRO A 243 33.90 -8.35 -5.80
N TYR A 244 34.02 -7.21 -5.12
CA TYR A 244 32.90 -6.49 -4.51
C TYR A 244 31.98 -5.87 -5.56
N PHE A 245 32.54 -5.29 -6.63
CA PHE A 245 31.74 -4.79 -7.76
C PHE A 245 31.01 -5.93 -8.49
N THR A 246 31.66 -7.08 -8.63
CA THR A 246 31.04 -8.28 -9.24
C THR A 246 29.92 -8.82 -8.36
N GLN A 247 30.12 -8.89 -7.05
CA GLN A 247 29.09 -9.29 -6.09
C GLN A 247 27.91 -8.32 -6.10
N PHE A 248 28.18 -7.01 -6.13
CA PHE A 248 27.14 -5.98 -6.21
C PHE A 248 26.30 -6.14 -7.48
N TYR A 249 26.96 -6.35 -8.63
CA TYR A 249 26.28 -6.63 -9.90
C TYR A 249 25.38 -7.87 -9.80
N ASN A 250 25.92 -9.00 -9.32
CA ASN A 250 25.16 -10.25 -9.21
C ASN A 250 24.00 -10.18 -8.21
N MET A 251 24.14 -9.36 -7.16
CA MET A 251 23.13 -9.24 -6.12
C MET A 251 21.95 -8.37 -6.55
N PHE A 252 22.22 -7.22 -7.18
CA PHE A 252 21.21 -6.19 -7.42
C PHE A 252 20.95 -5.85 -8.89
N VAL A 253 21.90 -6.09 -9.81
CA VAL A 253 21.77 -5.68 -11.22
C VAL A 253 21.40 -6.86 -12.12
N ASP A 254 21.96 -8.05 -11.85
CA ASP A 254 21.58 -9.26 -12.56
C ASP A 254 20.09 -9.56 -12.35
N ARG A 255 19.39 -9.90 -13.44
CA ARG A 255 17.97 -10.25 -13.43
C ARG A 255 17.70 -11.51 -12.61
N ASN A 256 18.69 -12.39 -12.51
CA ASN A 256 18.61 -13.60 -11.69
C ASN A 256 19.14 -13.37 -10.26
N GLY A 257 19.53 -12.13 -9.93
CA GLY A 257 20.03 -11.76 -8.62
C GLY A 257 18.95 -11.91 -7.54
N PRO A 258 19.32 -12.30 -6.31
CA PRO A 258 18.39 -12.50 -5.21
C PRO A 258 17.70 -11.21 -4.75
N SER A 259 18.23 -10.04 -5.08
CA SER A 259 17.68 -8.73 -4.72
C SER A 259 17.74 -7.76 -5.90
N ALA A 260 17.46 -8.27 -7.11
CA ALA A 260 17.50 -7.49 -8.33
C ALA A 260 16.57 -6.25 -8.24
N VAL A 261 17.13 -5.06 -8.40
CA VAL A 261 16.36 -3.81 -8.40
C VAL A 261 15.69 -3.58 -9.75
N ASN A 262 14.55 -2.91 -9.74
CA ASN A 262 13.76 -2.64 -10.95
C ASN A 262 14.32 -1.45 -11.75
N ILE A 263 15.47 -1.62 -12.39
CA ILE A 263 16.11 -0.60 -13.23
C ILE A 263 15.87 -0.86 -14.73
N SER A 264 16.04 0.19 -15.53
CA SER A 264 15.77 0.14 -16.96
C SER A 264 16.70 -0.85 -17.67
N GLY A 265 16.14 -1.56 -18.67
CA GLY A 265 16.93 -2.51 -19.47
C GLY A 265 18.08 -1.86 -20.25
N LYS A 266 18.00 -0.54 -20.50
CA LYS A 266 19.09 0.24 -21.10
C LYS A 266 20.28 0.33 -20.12
N THR A 267 20.00 0.66 -18.86
CA THR A 267 21.01 0.78 -17.80
C THR A 267 21.67 -0.56 -17.50
N ILE A 268 20.89 -1.65 -17.41
CA ILE A 268 21.45 -3.01 -17.24
C ILE A 268 22.42 -3.36 -18.37
N LYS A 269 22.03 -3.10 -19.64
CA LYS A 269 22.89 -3.38 -20.80
C LYS A 269 24.16 -2.54 -20.78
N LYS A 270 24.06 -1.27 -20.38
CA LYS A 270 25.22 -0.37 -20.24
C LYS A 270 26.19 -0.90 -19.20
N ILE A 271 25.69 -1.21 -17.99
CA ILE A 271 26.50 -1.79 -16.90
C ILE A 271 27.16 -3.09 -17.35
N TYR A 272 26.42 -4.00 -17.98
CA TYR A 272 26.97 -5.27 -18.46
C TYR A 272 28.11 -5.06 -19.47
N HIS A 273 27.92 -4.16 -20.43
CA HIS A 273 28.94 -3.85 -21.44
C HIS A 273 30.19 -3.22 -20.82
N GLU A 274 30.01 -2.28 -19.89
CA GLU A 274 31.13 -1.63 -19.17
C GLU A 274 31.86 -2.63 -18.25
N MET A 275 31.14 -3.54 -17.60
CA MET A 275 31.70 -4.62 -16.78
C MET A 275 32.63 -5.54 -17.58
N CYS A 276 32.28 -5.83 -18.84
CA CYS A 276 33.06 -6.70 -19.71
C CYS A 276 34.28 -6.02 -20.35
N LEU A 277 34.22 -4.72 -20.62
CA LEU A 277 35.28 -4.01 -21.35
C LEU A 277 36.27 -3.31 -20.44
N PHE A 278 35.79 -2.31 -19.69
CA PHE A 278 36.64 -1.44 -18.88
C PHE A 278 35.81 -0.90 -17.72
N PRO A 279 35.71 -1.65 -16.62
CA PRO A 279 34.79 -1.29 -15.56
C PRO A 279 35.36 -0.13 -14.76
N THR A 280 34.57 0.92 -14.60
CA THR A 280 34.92 2.14 -13.86
C THR A 280 34.23 2.19 -12.50
N VAL A 281 34.74 3.03 -11.61
CA VAL A 281 34.15 3.26 -10.28
C VAL A 281 32.69 3.74 -10.36
N SER A 282 32.35 4.54 -11.39
CA SER A 282 31.02 5.12 -11.58
C SER A 282 30.03 4.24 -12.36
N ILE A 283 30.37 2.98 -12.60
CA ILE A 283 29.57 2.07 -13.43
C ILE A 283 28.10 1.91 -12.96
N PHE A 284 27.84 2.09 -11.66
CA PHE A 284 26.50 1.96 -11.08
C PHE A 284 25.77 3.30 -10.86
N ASP A 285 26.34 4.43 -11.26
CA ASP A 285 25.79 5.77 -10.97
C ASP A 285 24.41 5.98 -11.59
N ASP A 286 24.23 5.53 -12.84
CA ASP A 286 22.94 5.61 -13.54
C ASP A 286 21.87 4.76 -12.83
N ALA A 287 22.23 3.54 -12.42
CA ALA A 287 21.34 2.66 -11.66
C ALA A 287 20.98 3.27 -10.30
N LYS A 288 21.94 3.90 -9.64
CA LYS A 288 21.73 4.62 -8.38
C LYS A 288 20.73 5.77 -8.54
N GLU A 289 20.83 6.59 -9.58
CA GLU A 289 19.84 7.65 -9.82
C GLU A 289 18.43 7.08 -10.08
N GLU A 290 18.32 6.00 -10.86
CA GLU A 290 17.03 5.33 -11.08
C GLU A 290 16.43 4.78 -9.78
N VAL A 291 17.22 4.08 -8.96
CA VAL A 291 16.78 3.50 -7.68
C VAL A 291 16.38 4.60 -6.68
N VAL A 292 17.16 5.67 -6.57
CA VAL A 292 16.83 6.82 -5.72
C VAL A 292 15.55 7.49 -6.20
N SER A 293 15.36 7.65 -7.51
CA SER A 293 14.12 8.20 -8.08
C SER A 293 12.91 7.32 -7.77
N MET A 294 13.05 5.99 -7.85
CA MET A 294 12.01 5.05 -7.46
C MET A 294 11.67 5.18 -5.97
N MET A 295 12.66 5.21 -5.08
CA MET A 295 12.42 5.37 -3.65
C MET A 295 11.75 6.71 -3.32
N TYR A 296 12.19 7.78 -3.98
CA TYR A 296 11.62 9.11 -3.85
C TYR A 296 10.15 9.15 -4.25
N SER A 297 9.75 8.45 -5.32
CA SER A 297 8.36 8.44 -5.79
C SER A 297 7.45 7.51 -5.01
N SER A 298 7.99 6.50 -4.33
CA SER A 298 7.23 5.41 -3.70
C SER A 298 7.18 5.50 -2.17
N ILE A 299 8.34 5.36 -1.51
CA ILE A 299 8.44 5.18 -0.06
C ILE A 299 8.65 6.50 0.69
N PHE A 300 9.27 7.50 0.06
CA PHE A 300 9.50 8.81 0.67
C PHE A 300 8.20 9.57 1.03
N PRO A 301 7.13 9.57 0.21
CA PRO A 301 5.85 10.17 0.60
C PRO A 301 5.23 9.53 1.85
N ILE A 302 5.43 8.22 2.02
CA ILE A 302 4.93 7.47 3.18
C ILE A 302 5.71 7.88 4.44
N LEU A 303 7.03 8.02 4.33
CA LEU A 303 7.89 8.51 5.41
C LEU A 303 7.47 9.91 5.85
N LEU A 304 7.28 10.83 4.89
CA LEU A 304 6.83 12.21 5.16
C LEU A 304 5.46 12.25 5.82
N LYS A 305 4.52 11.39 5.41
CA LYS A 305 3.19 11.33 6.05
C LYS A 305 3.24 10.90 7.51
N ARG A 306 4.11 9.94 7.86
CA ARG A 306 4.20 9.41 9.23
C ARG A 306 4.99 10.32 10.16
N ASN A 307 6.10 10.88 9.68
CA ASN A 307 7.14 11.46 10.53
C ASN A 307 7.42 12.95 10.27
N LYS A 308 6.51 13.69 9.63
CA LYS A 308 6.67 15.11 9.26
C LYS A 308 7.19 15.98 10.42
N LYS A 309 6.64 15.82 11.63
CA LYS A 309 7.02 16.59 12.82
C LYS A 309 8.38 16.20 13.41
N TYR A 310 8.80 14.94 13.21
CA TYR A 310 10.09 14.46 13.68
C TYR A 310 11.20 14.92 12.73
N MET A 311 11.00 14.77 11.42
CA MET A 311 11.94 15.22 10.40
C MET A 311 12.22 16.73 10.42
N SER A 312 11.21 17.56 10.71
CA SER A 312 11.42 19.01 10.86
C SER A 312 12.35 19.38 12.01
N ASN A 313 12.50 18.53 13.02
CA ASN A 313 13.36 18.79 14.17
C ASN A 313 14.75 18.17 14.04
N THR A 314 14.91 17.15 13.19
CA THR A 314 16.17 16.42 13.01
C THR A 314 17.03 16.95 11.84
N LEU A 315 16.40 17.61 10.85
CA LEU A 315 17.07 18.06 9.62
C LEU A 315 17.21 19.59 9.48
N VAL A 316 16.89 20.35 10.53
CA VAL A 316 17.14 21.79 10.68
C VAL A 316 18.43 21.99 11.47
#